data_AF-A0A2E7ELP0-F1
#
_entry.id   AF-A0A2E7ELP0-F1
#
_cell.length_a   1.000
_cell.length_b   1.000
_cell.length_c   1.000
_cell.angle_alpha   90.00
_cell.angle_beta   90.00
_cell.angle_gamma   90.00
#
_symmetry.space_group_name_H-M   'P 1'
#
loop_
_entity.id
_entity.type
_entity.pdbx_description
1 polymer ?
#
loop_
_entity_poly.entity_id
_entity_poly.type
_entity_poly.pdbx_seq_one_letter_code
_entity_poly.pdbx_strand_id
1 'polypeptide(L)'
;MKILEREISLRDETRAEEQTRQALSAEDYRQRVDPLTETQAELSGRVKKIITDLLALPDGAESFQQELALMSRVAEVMDEATGLLAQPETGPETIAAETEAIELLLMAKRMKPKGGGSAGSAPGGGSTGTTDQSALALLGSGSEENAGEPEREVTQSTGTTGSELPAEFRAGLDAYFGALEASQSE
;
A
#
# COMPACT_ATOMS: atom_id res chain seq x y z
N MET A 1 1.81 5.92 1.12
CA MET A 1 1.25 5.86 -0.24
C MET A 1 0.12 4.87 -0.15
N LYS A 2 -1.14 5.36 -0.21
CA LYS A 2 -2.33 4.57 0.15
C LYS A 2 -2.44 3.26 -0.65
N ILE A 3 -2.18 3.28 -1.96
CA ILE A 3 -2.25 2.08 -2.83
C ILE A 3 -1.25 1.00 -2.39
N LEU A 4 0.02 1.36 -2.17
CA LEU A 4 1.06 0.43 -1.74
C LEU A 4 0.74 -0.21 -0.38
N GLU A 5 0.29 0.58 0.59
CA GLU A 5 -0.06 0.08 1.92
C GLU A 5 -1.24 -0.89 1.85
N ARG A 6 -2.27 -0.57 1.06
CA ARG A 6 -3.40 -1.48 0.87
C ARG A 6 -3.02 -2.75 0.13
N GLU A 7 -2.16 -2.68 -0.89
CA GLU A 7 -1.66 -3.85 -1.64
C GLU A 7 -0.89 -4.82 -0.72
N ILE A 8 -0.06 -4.29 0.19
CA ILE A 8 0.66 -5.10 1.18
C ILE A 8 -0.34 -5.85 2.08
N SER A 9 -1.35 -5.16 2.58
CA SER A 9 -2.40 -5.79 3.39
C SER A 9 -3.19 -6.83 2.62
N LEU A 10 -3.54 -6.54 1.36
CA LEU A 10 -4.26 -7.45 0.49
C LEU A 10 -3.50 -8.77 0.28
N ARG A 11 -2.20 -8.70 0.00
CA ARG A 11 -1.36 -9.91 -0.11
C ARG A 11 -1.34 -10.74 1.17
N ASP A 12 -1.31 -10.08 2.33
CA ASP A 12 -1.32 -10.78 3.61
C ASP A 12 -2.70 -11.42 3.89
N GLU A 13 -3.80 -10.76 3.48
CA GLU A 13 -5.16 -11.33 3.47
C GLU A 13 -5.27 -12.54 2.52
N THR A 14 -4.77 -12.43 1.29
CA THR A 14 -4.73 -13.52 0.29
C THR A 14 -3.99 -14.75 0.83
N ARG A 15 -2.84 -14.54 1.50
CA ARG A 15 -2.09 -15.62 2.19
C ARG A 15 -2.89 -16.27 3.31
N ALA A 16 -3.68 -15.50 4.06
CA ALA A 16 -4.51 -16.02 5.13
C ALA A 16 -5.66 -16.86 4.57
N GLU A 17 -6.32 -16.39 3.51
CA GLU A 17 -7.41 -17.13 2.87
C GLU A 17 -6.93 -18.45 2.26
N GLU A 18 -5.75 -18.49 1.61
CA GLU A 18 -5.16 -19.72 1.09
C GLU A 18 -4.99 -20.81 2.17
N GLN A 19 -4.65 -20.43 3.40
CA GLN A 19 -4.51 -21.38 4.51
C GLN A 19 -5.84 -22.02 4.92
N THR A 20 -6.96 -21.37 4.62
CA THR A 20 -8.31 -21.87 4.94
C THR A 20 -8.93 -22.68 3.80
N ARG A 21 -8.32 -22.68 2.60
CA ARG A 21 -8.87 -23.27 1.38
C ARG A 21 -9.31 -24.73 1.52
N GLN A 22 -8.53 -25.55 2.23
CA GLN A 22 -8.85 -26.97 2.41
C GLN A 22 -9.97 -27.22 3.44
N ALA A 23 -10.28 -26.24 4.29
CA ALA A 23 -11.26 -26.36 5.35
C ALA A 23 -12.68 -25.90 4.94
N LEU A 24 -12.81 -25.29 3.77
CA LEU A 24 -14.05 -24.67 3.29
C LEU A 24 -14.58 -25.37 2.05
N SER A 25 -15.89 -25.24 1.82
CA SER A 25 -16.46 -25.62 0.52
C SER A 25 -16.01 -24.63 -0.55
N ALA A 26 -16.05 -25.03 -1.83
CA ALA A 26 -15.69 -24.14 -2.93
C ALA A 26 -16.55 -22.86 -2.97
N GLU A 27 -17.81 -22.95 -2.54
CA GLU A 27 -18.73 -21.81 -2.50
C GLU A 27 -18.42 -20.87 -1.32
N ASP A 28 -18.24 -21.42 -0.12
CA ASP A 28 -17.89 -20.61 1.06
C ASP A 28 -16.53 -19.94 0.89
N TYR A 29 -15.59 -20.63 0.23
CA TYR A 29 -14.28 -20.09 -0.06
C TYR A 29 -14.34 -18.97 -1.11
N ARG A 30 -15.14 -19.14 -2.18
CA ARG A 30 -15.38 -18.06 -3.15
C ARG A 30 -15.90 -16.80 -2.47
N GLN A 31 -16.89 -16.93 -1.58
CA GLN A 31 -17.43 -15.77 -0.84
C GLN A 31 -16.38 -15.02 0.00
N ARG A 32 -15.30 -15.69 0.40
CA ARG A 32 -14.17 -15.04 1.10
C ARG A 32 -13.16 -14.39 0.17
N VAL A 33 -13.00 -14.92 -1.04
CA VAL A 33 -12.06 -14.40 -2.05
C VAL A 33 -12.67 -13.25 -2.86
N ASP A 34 -14.01 -13.22 -3.03
CA ASP A 34 -14.68 -12.16 -3.79
C ASP A 34 -14.31 -10.74 -3.29
N PRO A 35 -14.29 -10.43 -1.97
CA PRO A 35 -13.83 -9.13 -1.47
C PRO A 35 -12.35 -8.80 -1.77
N LEU A 36 -11.49 -9.83 -1.85
CA LEU A 36 -10.07 -9.65 -2.23
C LEU A 36 -9.97 -9.25 -3.71
N THR A 37 -10.76 -9.91 -4.56
CA THR A 37 -10.87 -9.60 -6.00
C THR A 37 -11.35 -8.17 -6.21
N GLU A 38 -12.41 -7.76 -5.49
CA GLU A 38 -12.95 -6.40 -5.55
C GLU A 38 -11.90 -5.36 -5.11
N THR A 39 -11.17 -5.64 -4.03
CA THR A 39 -10.09 -4.78 -3.56
C THR A 39 -8.99 -4.65 -4.63
N GLN A 40 -8.48 -5.76 -5.17
CA GLN A 40 -7.43 -5.74 -6.19
C GLN A 40 -7.85 -4.93 -7.43
N ALA A 41 -9.10 -5.12 -7.88
CA ALA A 41 -9.67 -4.40 -9.00
C ALA A 41 -9.78 -2.89 -8.72
N GLU A 42 -10.17 -2.49 -7.50
CA GLU A 42 -10.20 -1.09 -7.09
C GLU A 42 -8.81 -0.46 -7.12
N LEU A 43 -7.80 -1.16 -6.60
CA LEU A 43 -6.42 -0.69 -6.59
C LEU A 43 -5.85 -0.56 -8.01
N SER A 44 -6.07 -1.55 -8.87
CA SER A 44 -5.74 -1.48 -10.31
C SER A 44 -6.42 -0.27 -10.97
N GLY A 45 -7.72 -0.07 -10.70
CA GLY A 45 -8.49 1.07 -11.20
C GLY A 45 -7.91 2.41 -10.78
N ARG A 46 -7.47 2.55 -9.52
CA ARG A 46 -6.81 3.76 -9.02
C ARG A 46 -5.49 4.03 -9.75
N VAL A 47 -4.66 3.00 -9.99
CA VAL A 47 -3.41 3.14 -10.76
C VAL A 47 -3.71 3.58 -12.20
N LYS A 48 -4.68 2.95 -12.87
CA LYS A 48 -5.11 3.32 -14.23
C LYS A 48 -5.64 4.75 -14.31
N LYS A 49 -6.36 5.20 -13.29
CA LYS A 49 -6.82 6.59 -13.19
C LYS A 49 -5.64 7.56 -13.14
N ILE A 50 -4.60 7.26 -12.36
CA ILE A 50 -3.38 8.09 -12.30
C ILE A 50 -2.70 8.17 -13.68
N ILE A 51 -2.58 7.05 -14.39
CA ILE A 51 -2.04 7.04 -15.77
C ILE A 51 -2.85 7.97 -16.67
N THR A 52 -4.18 7.86 -16.60
CA THR A 52 -5.09 8.70 -17.40
C THR A 52 -4.95 10.18 -17.05
N ASP A 53 -4.89 10.51 -15.75
CA ASP A 53 -4.74 11.87 -15.26
C ASP A 53 -3.39 12.48 -15.71
N LEU A 54 -2.31 11.70 -15.70
CA LEU A 54 -0.99 12.14 -16.19
C LEU A 54 -0.96 12.39 -17.69
N LEU A 55 -1.59 11.52 -18.48
CA LEU A 55 -1.70 11.69 -19.93
C LEU A 55 -2.57 12.90 -20.32
N ALA A 56 -3.50 13.30 -19.45
CA ALA A 56 -4.34 14.47 -19.66
C ALA A 56 -3.63 15.81 -19.39
N LEU A 57 -2.44 15.80 -18.76
CA LEU A 57 -1.64 17.00 -18.54
C LEU A 57 -1.03 17.51 -19.86
N PRO A 58 -0.85 18.84 -20.02
CA PRO A 58 -0.01 19.39 -21.10
C PRO A 58 1.39 18.77 -21.04
N ASP A 59 1.88 18.29 -22.17
CA ASP A 59 3.16 17.57 -22.31
C ASP A 59 3.32 16.37 -21.36
N GLY A 60 2.22 15.82 -20.83
CA GLY A 60 2.24 14.76 -19.83
C GLY A 60 2.88 13.47 -20.35
N ALA A 61 2.58 13.10 -21.59
CA ALA A 61 3.20 11.96 -22.26
C ALA A 61 4.73 12.10 -22.38
N GLU A 62 5.24 13.33 -22.57
CA GLU A 62 6.69 13.58 -22.71
C GLU A 62 7.38 13.76 -21.36
N SER A 63 6.71 14.43 -20.42
CA SER A 63 7.24 14.80 -19.11
C SER A 63 7.26 13.64 -18.11
N PHE A 64 6.37 12.65 -18.28
CA PHE A 64 6.21 11.53 -17.35
C PHE A 64 6.42 10.16 -18.02
N GLN A 65 7.24 10.08 -19.08
CA GLN A 65 7.45 8.83 -19.84
C GLN A 65 7.81 7.63 -18.96
N GLN A 66 8.71 7.83 -17.98
CA GLN A 66 9.19 6.76 -17.12
C GLN A 66 8.14 6.34 -16.11
N GLU A 67 7.44 7.31 -15.51
CA GLU A 67 6.36 7.09 -14.56
C GLU A 67 5.17 6.40 -15.24
N LEU A 68 4.80 6.83 -16.44
CA LEU A 68 3.73 6.21 -17.24
C LEU A 68 4.06 4.77 -17.58
N ALA A 69 5.30 4.48 -17.99
CA ALA A 69 5.75 3.12 -18.27
C ALA A 69 5.68 2.23 -17.02
N LEU A 70 6.17 2.73 -15.89
CA LEU A 70 6.14 1.98 -14.63
C LEU A 70 4.72 1.76 -14.11
N MET A 71 3.87 2.80 -14.11
CA MET A 71 2.48 2.69 -13.68
C MET A 71 1.67 1.77 -14.59
N SER A 72 1.94 1.77 -15.90
CA SER A 72 1.32 0.80 -16.82
C SER A 72 1.69 -0.63 -16.44
N ARG A 73 2.96 -0.89 -16.12
CA ARG A 73 3.40 -2.20 -15.66
C ARG A 73 2.76 -2.62 -14.33
N VAL A 74 2.62 -1.69 -13.38
CA VAL A 74 1.86 -1.95 -12.14
C VAL A 74 0.43 -2.37 -12.48
N ALA A 75 -0.27 -1.62 -13.34
CA ALA A 75 -1.65 -1.91 -13.69
C ALA A 75 -1.82 -3.28 -14.37
N GLU A 76 -0.89 -3.66 -15.25
CA GLU A 76 -0.88 -4.99 -15.87
C GLU A 76 -0.79 -6.12 -14.83
N VAL A 77 0.14 -6.02 -13.89
CA VAL A 77 0.33 -7.05 -12.85
C VAL A 77 -0.85 -7.09 -11.88
N MET A 78 -1.43 -5.93 -11.54
CA MET A 78 -2.63 -5.89 -10.70
C MET A 78 -3.87 -6.47 -11.40
N ASP A 79 -3.99 -6.31 -12.73
CA ASP A 79 -5.04 -6.95 -13.52
C ASP A 79 -4.87 -8.47 -13.58
N GLU A 80 -3.62 -8.95 -13.67
CA GLU A 80 -3.29 -10.37 -13.59
C GLU A 80 -3.71 -10.95 -12.23
N ALA A 81 -3.31 -10.31 -11.12
CA ALA A 81 -3.74 -10.70 -9.78
C ALA A 81 -5.29 -10.71 -9.65
N THR A 82 -5.97 -9.71 -10.21
CA THR A 82 -7.45 -9.66 -10.24
C THR A 82 -8.03 -10.87 -10.97
N GLY A 83 -7.46 -11.23 -12.12
CA GLY A 83 -7.92 -12.36 -12.94
C GLY A 83 -7.72 -13.72 -12.26
N LEU A 84 -6.68 -13.86 -11.43
CA LEU A 84 -6.43 -15.04 -10.60
C LEU A 84 -7.41 -15.11 -9.43
N LEU A 85 -7.59 -14.01 -8.69
CA LEU A 85 -8.53 -13.93 -7.57
C LEU A 85 -9.99 -14.17 -8.02
N ALA A 86 -10.36 -13.72 -9.23
CA ALA A 86 -11.66 -14.00 -9.83
C ALA A 86 -11.92 -15.49 -10.12
N GLN A 87 -10.88 -16.33 -10.12
CA GLN A 87 -10.95 -17.80 -10.25
C GLN A 87 -10.82 -18.52 -8.89
N PRO A 88 -11.20 -17.85 -7.80
CA PRO A 88 -10.77 -18.13 -6.44
C PRO A 88 -9.38 -18.76 -6.28
N GLU A 89 -8.39 -18.25 -6.99
CA GLU A 89 -7.02 -18.71 -6.86
C GLU A 89 -6.25 -17.77 -5.92
N THR A 90 -5.93 -18.24 -4.70
CA THR A 90 -5.10 -17.48 -3.74
C THR A 90 -3.74 -18.12 -3.51
N GLY A 91 -3.35 -19.08 -4.35
CA GLY A 91 -2.12 -19.84 -4.22
C GLY A 91 -0.86 -19.03 -4.53
N PRO A 92 0.29 -19.73 -4.67
CA PRO A 92 1.59 -19.08 -4.87
C PRO A 92 1.67 -18.14 -6.07
N GLU A 93 0.92 -18.42 -7.13
CA GLU A 93 0.89 -17.59 -8.35
C GLU A 93 0.28 -16.21 -8.07
N THR A 94 -0.88 -16.16 -7.44
CA THR A 94 -1.55 -14.91 -7.05
C THR A 94 -0.71 -14.11 -6.07
N ILE A 95 -0.16 -14.77 -5.05
CA ILE A 95 0.70 -14.11 -4.06
C ILE A 95 1.97 -13.54 -4.72
N ALA A 96 2.50 -14.20 -5.74
CA ALA A 96 3.65 -13.72 -6.50
C ALA A 96 3.28 -12.48 -7.33
N ALA A 97 2.14 -12.48 -8.00
CA ALA A 97 1.64 -11.32 -8.76
C ALA A 97 1.43 -10.09 -7.85
N GLU A 98 0.75 -10.25 -6.71
CA GLU A 98 0.60 -9.18 -5.70
C GLU A 98 1.97 -8.71 -5.17
N THR A 99 2.93 -9.63 -5.00
CA THR A 99 4.29 -9.27 -4.57
C THR A 99 5.02 -8.46 -5.65
N GLU A 100 4.92 -8.82 -6.92
CA GLU A 100 5.47 -8.04 -8.03
C GLU A 100 4.84 -6.64 -8.10
N ALA A 101 3.52 -6.53 -7.92
CA ALA A 101 2.83 -5.24 -7.86
C ALA A 101 3.39 -4.35 -6.73
N ILE A 102 3.59 -4.91 -5.52
CA ILE A 102 4.20 -4.20 -4.38
C ILE A 102 5.62 -3.73 -4.72
N GLU A 103 6.43 -4.56 -5.36
CA GLU A 103 7.80 -4.21 -5.74
C GLU A 103 7.84 -3.07 -6.75
N LEU A 104 6.98 -3.13 -7.78
CA LEU A 104 6.85 -2.06 -8.77
C LEU A 104 6.35 -0.76 -8.14
N LEU A 105 5.39 -0.84 -7.21
CA LEU A 105 4.91 0.31 -6.45
C LEU A 105 5.98 0.91 -5.53
N LEU A 106 6.86 0.08 -4.95
CA LEU A 106 8.03 0.54 -4.19
C LEU A 106 9.06 1.22 -5.09
N MET A 107 9.29 0.70 -6.31
CA MET A 107 10.14 1.35 -7.30
C MET A 107 9.57 2.73 -7.66
N ALA A 108 8.26 2.81 -7.90
CA ALA A 108 7.58 4.06 -8.22
C ALA A 108 7.71 5.07 -7.09
N LYS A 109 7.49 4.65 -5.84
CA LYS A 109 7.68 5.49 -4.66
C LYS A 109 9.11 6.02 -4.52
N ARG A 110 10.12 5.27 -5.01
CA ARG A 110 11.54 5.66 -4.97
C ARG A 110 11.94 6.58 -6.12
N MET A 111 11.17 6.63 -7.21
CA MET A 111 11.39 7.59 -8.30
C MET A 111 11.13 9.00 -7.77
N LYS A 112 12.19 9.72 -7.38
CA LYS A 112 12.04 11.17 -7.15
C LYS A 112 11.72 11.84 -8.48
N PRO A 113 10.85 12.87 -8.52
CA PRO A 113 10.76 13.75 -9.68
C PRO A 113 12.13 14.44 -9.85
N LYS A 114 12.99 13.89 -10.69
CA LYS A 114 14.11 14.67 -11.19
C LYS A 114 13.58 15.39 -12.42
N GLY A 115 13.40 16.69 -12.25
CA GLY A 115 13.28 17.62 -13.37
C GLY A 115 14.31 17.28 -14.46
N GLY A 116 13.85 17.42 -15.69
CA GLY A 116 14.62 17.14 -16.90
C GLY A 116 16.05 17.66 -16.82
N GLY A 117 16.98 16.85 -17.32
CA GLY A 117 18.39 17.18 -17.29
C GLY A 117 18.69 18.49 -18.02
N SER A 118 19.55 19.30 -17.42
CA SER A 118 20.46 20.17 -18.16
C SER A 118 21.82 20.15 -17.47
N ALA A 119 22.82 19.69 -18.22
CA ALA A 119 24.20 20.06 -17.98
C ALA A 119 24.30 21.60 -18.00
N GLY A 120 24.91 22.22 -17.00
CA GLY A 120 25.08 23.67 -16.97
C GLY A 120 25.51 24.19 -15.61
N SER A 121 26.77 24.60 -15.52
CA SER A 121 27.37 25.30 -14.38
C SER A 121 26.57 26.53 -13.96
N ALA A 122 26.23 26.66 -12.67
CA ALA A 122 26.28 27.90 -11.85
C ALA A 122 25.28 27.84 -10.67
N PRO A 123 25.69 28.18 -9.43
CA PRO A 123 24.78 28.38 -8.31
C PRO A 123 24.25 29.83 -8.32
N GLY A 124 22.94 30.00 -8.54
CA GLY A 124 22.28 31.28 -8.31
C GLY A 124 21.08 31.49 -9.23
N GLY A 125 19.87 31.42 -8.67
CA GLY A 125 18.65 31.84 -9.36
C GLY A 125 17.44 31.03 -8.90
N GLY A 126 16.54 31.69 -8.14
CA GLY A 126 15.33 31.08 -7.61
C GLY A 126 14.42 30.53 -8.71
N SER A 127 13.91 29.32 -8.48
CA SER A 127 12.88 28.71 -9.31
C SER A 127 11.53 28.90 -8.64
N THR A 128 10.67 29.69 -9.27
CA THR A 128 9.22 29.75 -9.05
C THR A 128 8.58 29.09 -10.27
N GLY A 129 8.54 27.76 -10.28
CA GLY A 129 7.84 26.96 -11.28
C GLY A 129 6.67 26.22 -10.61
N THR A 130 5.44 26.50 -11.02
CA THR A 130 4.22 25.96 -10.38
C THR A 130 3.69 24.66 -11.00
N THR A 131 4.55 23.84 -11.63
CA THR A 131 4.15 22.54 -12.21
C THR A 131 4.90 21.35 -11.59
N ASP A 132 5.51 21.54 -10.42
CA ASP A 132 6.24 20.48 -9.68
C ASP A 132 5.31 19.55 -8.86
N GLN A 133 4.05 19.36 -9.27
CA GLN A 133 3.24 18.30 -8.67
C GLN A 133 3.70 16.97 -9.26
N SER A 134 4.50 16.25 -8.49
CA SER A 134 4.89 14.87 -8.81
C SER A 134 3.64 14.05 -9.15
N ALA A 135 3.72 13.20 -10.18
CA ALA A 135 2.77 12.11 -10.39
C ALA A 135 2.51 11.31 -9.10
N LEU A 136 3.52 11.22 -8.23
CA LEU A 136 3.46 10.57 -6.91
C LEU A 136 2.65 11.34 -5.85
N ALA A 137 2.47 12.66 -6.00
CA ALA A 137 1.59 13.44 -5.14
C ALA A 137 0.11 13.10 -5.41
N LEU A 138 -0.25 12.81 -6.67
CA LEU A 138 -1.57 12.32 -7.06
C LEU A 138 -1.88 10.95 -6.44
N LEU A 139 -0.85 10.13 -6.25
CA LEU A 139 -0.92 8.82 -5.57
C LEU A 139 -1.29 8.90 -4.07
N GLY A 140 -1.06 10.05 -3.44
CA GLY A 140 -1.43 10.31 -2.05
C GLY A 140 -2.71 11.14 -1.87
N SER A 141 -3.17 11.84 -2.92
CA SER A 141 -4.21 12.88 -2.85
C SER A 141 -5.50 12.54 -3.59
N GLY A 142 -5.80 11.25 -3.79
CA GLY A 142 -7.12 10.80 -4.26
C GLY A 142 -8.22 11.40 -3.37
N SER A 143 -8.95 12.37 -3.92
CA SER A 143 -10.05 13.07 -3.26
C SER A 143 -11.19 12.10 -3.01
N GLU A 144 -11.33 11.68 -1.76
CA GLU A 144 -12.52 11.01 -1.25
C GLU A 144 -13.64 12.06 -1.10
N GLU A 145 -14.35 12.40 -2.19
CA GLU A 145 -15.54 13.26 -2.10
C GLU A 145 -16.77 12.55 -1.53
N ASN A 146 -16.65 11.32 -1.02
CA ASN A 146 -17.72 10.63 -0.30
C ASN A 146 -17.23 9.45 0.57
N ALA A 147 -16.08 9.58 1.24
CA ALA A 147 -15.80 8.72 2.39
C ALA A 147 -16.20 9.50 3.64
N GLY A 148 -17.37 9.19 4.20
CA GLY A 148 -17.69 9.61 5.56
C GLY A 148 -16.68 8.96 6.51
N GLU A 149 -15.62 9.69 6.84
CA GLU A 149 -14.69 9.32 7.92
C GLU A 149 -15.46 9.27 9.24
N PRO A 150 -15.47 8.15 9.98
CA PRO A 150 -15.50 8.27 11.42
C PRO A 150 -14.13 8.84 11.82
N GLU A 151 -14.11 10.10 12.28
CA GLU A 151 -12.96 10.71 12.94
C GLU A 151 -12.37 9.71 13.95
N ARG A 152 -11.23 9.11 13.60
CA ARG A 152 -10.32 8.58 14.60
C ARG A 152 -9.25 9.64 14.76
N GLU A 153 -9.54 10.55 15.69
CA GLU A 153 -8.57 11.45 16.29
C GLU A 153 -7.45 10.59 16.89
N VAL A 154 -6.40 10.32 16.11
CA VAL A 154 -5.18 9.71 16.63
C VAL A 154 -4.36 10.85 17.21
N THR A 155 -4.74 11.27 18.41
CA THR A 155 -3.92 12.13 19.25
C THR A 155 -2.68 11.33 19.62
N GLN A 156 -1.58 11.57 18.92
CA GLN A 156 -0.23 11.28 19.40
C GLN A 156 0.00 12.14 20.65
N SER A 157 -0.52 11.67 21.78
CA SER A 157 -0.21 12.20 23.09
C SER A 157 1.03 11.46 23.60
N THR A 158 2.18 12.11 23.47
CA THR A 158 3.37 11.73 24.23
C THR A 158 3.00 11.75 25.72
N GLY A 159 3.00 10.57 26.32
CA GLY A 159 2.53 10.31 27.67
C GLY A 159 3.11 11.26 28.70
N THR A 160 2.22 12.07 29.29
CA THR A 160 2.43 12.73 30.58
C THR A 160 1.09 12.80 31.31
N THR A 161 0.48 11.66 31.63
CA THR A 161 -0.41 11.57 32.80
C THR A 161 -0.59 10.12 33.23
N GLY A 162 -0.34 9.85 34.51
CA GLY A 162 -0.40 8.53 35.11
C GLY A 162 -1.84 8.01 35.24
N SER A 163 -2.04 6.79 34.77
CA SER A 163 -3.03 5.88 35.30
C SER A 163 -2.25 4.77 36.00
N GLU A 164 -2.36 4.68 37.34
CA GLU A 164 -1.77 3.58 38.09
C GLU A 164 -2.26 2.25 37.51
N LEU A 165 -1.32 1.41 37.07
CA LEU A 165 -1.63 0.06 36.61
C LEU A 165 -2.38 -0.66 37.74
N PRO A 166 -3.56 -1.27 37.47
CA PRO A 166 -4.24 -2.10 38.47
C PRO A 166 -3.29 -3.20 38.97
N ALA A 167 -3.28 -3.45 40.27
CA ALA A 167 -2.28 -4.30 40.93
C ALA A 167 -2.16 -5.70 40.29
N GLU A 168 -3.27 -6.24 39.78
CA GLU A 168 -3.31 -7.55 39.13
C GLU A 168 -2.53 -7.59 37.80
N PHE A 169 -2.53 -6.49 37.04
CA PHE A 169 -1.74 -6.40 35.80
C PHE A 169 -0.25 -6.28 36.08
N ARG A 170 0.12 -5.62 37.19
CA ARG A 170 1.52 -5.49 37.61
C ARG A 170 2.09 -6.84 38.07
N ALA A 171 1.32 -7.56 38.89
CA ALA A 171 1.70 -8.90 39.34
C ALA A 171 1.80 -9.90 38.18
N GLY A 172 0.90 -9.83 37.20
CA GLY A 172 0.95 -10.69 36.00
C GLY A 172 2.17 -10.42 35.12
N LEU A 173 2.55 -9.14 34.95
CA LEU A 173 3.75 -8.77 34.19
C LEU A 173 5.04 -9.18 34.91
N ASP A 174 5.13 -8.95 36.22
CA ASP A 174 6.32 -9.35 37.00
C ASP A 174 6.50 -10.88 37.01
N ALA A 175 5.41 -11.66 37.10
CA ALA A 175 5.46 -13.12 37.00
C ALA A 175 5.90 -13.60 35.60
N TYR A 176 5.46 -12.93 34.54
CA TYR A 176 5.86 -13.23 33.17
C TYR A 176 7.35 -12.93 32.94
N PHE A 177 7.83 -11.76 33.36
CA PHE A 177 9.24 -11.41 33.21
C PHE A 177 10.16 -12.28 34.08
N GLY A 178 9.74 -12.62 35.30
CA GLY A 178 10.49 -13.55 36.15
C GLY A 178 10.62 -14.95 35.54
N ALA A 179 9.57 -15.46 34.90
CA ALA A 179 9.62 -16.74 34.19
C ALA A 179 10.53 -16.67 32.94
N LEU A 180 10.50 -15.54 32.22
CA LEU A 180 11.32 -15.33 31.04
C LEU A 180 12.82 -15.25 31.40
N GLU A 181 13.18 -14.56 32.48
CA GLU A 181 14.57 -14.45 32.96
C GLU A 181 15.09 -15.76 33.55
N ALA A 182 14.23 -16.52 34.25
CA ALA A 182 14.57 -17.85 34.75
C ALA A 182 14.83 -18.83 33.59
N SER A 183 14.03 -18.77 32.51
CA SER A 183 14.20 -19.63 31.32
C SER A 183 15.42 -19.28 30.45
N GLN A 184 16.05 -18.13 30.65
CA GLN A 184 17.27 -17.70 29.95
C GLN A 184 18.55 -17.93 30.77
N SER A 185 18.43 -18.41 32.01
CA SER A 185 19.56 -18.60 32.94
C SER A 185 19.95 -20.06 33.15
N GLU A 186 19.50 -20.99 32.29
CA GLU A 186 19.96 -22.39 32.23
C GLU A 186 20.80 -22.68 30.97
#